data_AF-A0A8S1MA02-F1
#
_entry.id   AF-A0A8S1MA02-F1
#
_cell.length_a   1.000
_cell.length_b   1.000
_cell.length_c   1.000
_cell.angle_alpha   90.00
_cell.angle_beta   90.00
_cell.angle_gamma   90.00
#
_symmetry.space_group_name_H-M   'P 1'
#
loop_
_entity.id
_entity.type
_entity.pdbx_description
1 polymer ?
#
loop_
_entity_poly.entity_id
_entity_poly.type
_entity_poly.pdbx_seq_one_letter_code
_entity_poly.pdbx_strand_id
1 'polypeptide(L)'
;MSYYDEIWIEDVKEVCKIERLKEDNFASKLRVDPLAKEGIQDLLLLSDLNEFNCLHNILIRYLRKQIYTQIGSPILISINPYVFLPNIYNQETLANYRVKLGQYQKTLKRSIRENEFEPHLFKIAQLSLDQLFETPTKELRICSMMISGESGSGKTESTKILLKYLAAESKSGLFNTIQHGQTIQQQIFASNPVLEAFGNAKTARNDNSSRFGKFMHLYFNPDIKGVSAAKIDNYLLEKSRVVKINKQERNYHIFYQIIAFQIPELKGLKSPYQYEYLNGGYLSSLRTEKSEFVETDKCLDNLNFSPNQKRQIYQTIAGLQHLGNVKVEYDSKKSTLRLDDSLRFASYLRRIQIQKLEDLICKVITSDGKERV
;
A
#
# COMPACT_ATOMS: atom_id res chain seq x y z
N MET A 1 -15.42 40.22 3.10
CA MET A 1 -14.67 39.20 3.84
C MET A 1 -15.18 37.86 3.33
N SER A 2 -14.31 37.08 2.69
CA SER A 2 -14.72 35.78 2.17
C SER A 2 -14.91 34.82 3.36
N TYR A 3 -15.81 33.85 3.23
CA TYR A 3 -16.07 32.80 4.25
C TYR A 3 -14.78 32.08 4.75
N TYR A 4 -13.66 32.22 4.04
CA TYR A 4 -12.36 31.63 4.38
C TYR A 4 -11.45 32.53 5.25
N ASP A 5 -11.79 33.81 5.42
CA ASP A 5 -11.00 34.74 6.24
C ASP A 5 -11.30 34.58 7.76
N GLU A 6 -12.36 33.85 8.11
CA GLU A 6 -12.86 33.61 9.47
C GLU A 6 -12.59 32.18 9.97
N ILE A 7 -11.51 31.52 9.53
CA ILE A 7 -11.06 30.32 10.23
C ILE A 7 -10.44 30.77 11.55
N TRP A 8 -11.14 30.52 12.65
CA TRP A 8 -10.70 30.95 13.96
C TRP A 8 -9.52 30.11 14.42
N ILE A 9 -8.65 30.73 15.21
CA ILE A 9 -7.54 30.05 15.91
C ILE A 9 -8.05 28.80 16.64
N GLU A 10 -9.31 28.80 17.07
CA GLU A 10 -10.02 27.70 17.73
C GLU A 10 -10.20 26.46 16.85
N ASP A 11 -10.54 26.60 15.57
CA ASP A 11 -10.67 25.46 14.64
C ASP A 11 -9.32 24.75 14.45
N VAL A 12 -8.25 25.53 14.32
CA VAL A 12 -6.88 24.99 14.25
C VAL A 12 -6.50 24.35 15.59
N LYS A 13 -6.80 24.99 16.73
CA LYS A 13 -6.53 24.42 18.06
C LYS A 13 -7.24 23.08 18.29
N GLU A 14 -8.50 22.96 17.86
CA GLU A 14 -9.30 21.74 17.99
C GLU A 14 -8.74 20.61 17.12
N VAL A 15 -8.41 20.91 15.86
CA VAL A 15 -7.79 19.95 14.93
C VAL A 15 -6.42 19.49 15.44
N CYS A 16 -5.61 20.38 16.01
CA CYS A 16 -4.23 20.07 16.33
C CYS A 16 -4.05 19.31 17.67
N LYS A 17 -5.09 19.19 18.52
CA LYS A 17 -5.00 18.59 19.87
C LYS A 17 -3.68 18.94 20.59
N ILE A 18 -3.22 20.19 20.46
CA ILE A 18 -1.89 20.56 20.95
C ILE A 18 -1.99 20.64 22.47
N GLU A 19 -1.67 19.53 23.14
CA GLU A 19 -1.64 19.44 24.60
C GLU A 19 -0.66 20.47 25.22
N ARG A 20 0.26 21.00 24.40
CA ARG A 20 1.20 22.09 24.77
C ARG A 20 0.60 23.50 24.77
N LEU A 21 -0.62 23.73 24.29
CA LEU A 21 -1.25 25.07 24.31
C LEU A 21 -1.99 25.39 25.62
N LYS A 22 -1.88 24.52 26.64
CA LYS A 22 -2.43 24.74 28.00
C LYS A 22 -1.61 25.73 28.85
N GLU A 23 -0.51 26.28 28.35
CA GLU A 23 0.15 27.39 29.00
C GLU A 23 -0.60 28.69 28.64
N ASP A 24 -1.29 29.27 29.63
CA ASP A 24 -2.23 30.40 29.55
C ASP A 24 -1.72 31.69 28.86
N ASN A 25 -0.46 31.73 28.40
CA ASN A 25 0.16 32.87 27.72
C ASN A 25 0.50 32.64 26.23
N PHE A 26 0.25 31.46 25.65
CA PHE A 26 0.62 31.19 24.25
C PHE A 26 -0.46 31.66 23.24
N ALA A 27 -1.74 31.61 23.62
CA ALA A 27 -2.87 31.94 22.76
C ALA A 27 -2.92 33.42 22.32
N SER A 28 -2.40 34.34 23.14
CA SER A 28 -2.38 35.79 22.86
C SER A 28 -1.24 36.23 21.92
N LYS A 29 -0.34 35.31 21.53
CA LYS A 29 0.83 35.57 20.68
C LYS A 29 0.82 34.87 19.32
N LEU A 30 -0.15 33.99 19.05
CA LEU A 30 -0.25 33.30 17.76
C LEU A 30 -0.78 34.26 16.70
N ARG A 31 0.14 34.91 15.98
CA ARG A 31 -0.18 35.75 14.83
C ARG A 31 -0.23 34.87 13.58
N VAL A 32 -1.39 34.83 12.94
CA VAL A 32 -1.53 34.18 11.64
C VAL A 32 -0.74 34.99 10.61
N ASP A 33 0.22 34.34 9.95
CA ASP A 33 0.95 34.91 8.83
C ASP A 33 -0.03 35.33 7.71
N PRO A 34 0.04 36.56 7.16
CA PRO A 34 -0.79 36.97 6.03
C PRO A 34 -0.77 35.97 4.85
N LEU A 35 0.39 35.40 4.54
CA LEU A 35 0.54 34.41 3.48
C LEU A 35 -0.12 33.07 3.83
N ALA A 36 -0.17 32.70 5.12
CA ALA A 36 -0.90 31.51 5.54
C ALA A 36 -2.42 31.66 5.30
N LYS A 37 -2.99 32.87 5.47
CA LYS A 37 -4.40 33.16 5.18
C LYS A 37 -4.71 33.08 3.68
N GLU A 38 -3.73 33.41 2.85
CA GLU A 38 -3.85 33.32 1.40
C GLU A 38 -3.85 31.88 0.90
N GLY A 39 -3.32 30.91 1.67
CA GLY A 39 -3.24 29.51 1.26
C GLY A 39 -2.16 29.27 0.19
N ILE A 40 -0.97 29.81 0.41
CA ILE A 40 0.16 29.73 -0.52
C ILE A 40 0.56 28.28 -0.85
N GLN A 41 1.08 28.10 -2.06
CA GLN A 41 1.42 26.80 -2.62
C GLN A 41 2.61 26.12 -1.93
N ASP A 42 3.60 26.90 -1.48
CA ASP A 42 4.83 26.42 -0.84
C ASP A 42 4.96 27.02 0.56
N LEU A 43 5.02 26.15 1.57
CA LEU A 43 5.13 26.57 2.97
C LEU A 43 6.46 27.29 3.27
N LEU A 44 7.52 27.07 2.49
CA LEU A 44 8.81 27.76 2.69
C LEU A 44 8.74 29.27 2.38
N LEU A 45 7.65 29.73 1.77
CA LEU A 45 7.42 31.16 1.49
C LEU A 45 6.77 31.90 2.68
N LEU A 46 6.33 31.20 3.72
CA LEU A 46 5.81 31.82 4.93
C LEU A 46 6.89 32.70 5.58
N SER A 47 6.49 33.88 6.07
CA SER A 47 7.39 34.78 6.80
C SER A 47 7.69 34.23 8.20
N ASP A 48 6.71 33.58 8.83
CA ASP A 48 6.85 32.90 10.11
C ASP A 48 6.50 31.41 9.97
N LEU A 49 7.54 30.61 9.66
CA LEU A 49 7.45 29.16 9.49
C LEU A 49 7.37 28.47 10.86
N ASN A 50 6.15 28.29 11.35
CA ASN A 50 5.85 27.52 12.55
C ASN A 50 4.68 26.54 12.32
N GLU A 51 4.53 25.58 13.21
CA GLU A 51 3.50 24.53 13.12
C GLU A 51 2.09 25.10 12.93
N PHE A 52 1.76 26.17 13.65
CA PHE A 52 0.46 26.83 13.59
C PHE A 52 0.19 27.44 12.19
N ASN A 53 1.12 28.22 11.64
CA ASN A 53 0.97 28.84 10.32
C ASN A 53 0.97 27.81 9.19
N CYS A 54 1.79 26.74 9.31
CA CYS A 54 1.78 25.63 8.37
C CYS A 54 0.40 24.94 8.33
N LEU A 55 -0.15 24.60 9.49
CA LEU A 55 -1.45 23.93 9.59
C LEU A 55 -2.59 24.83 9.14
N HIS A 56 -2.56 26.12 9.49
CA HIS A 56 -3.52 27.09 9.00
C HIS A 56 -3.52 27.18 7.47
N ASN A 57 -2.33 27.28 6.84
CA ASN A 57 -2.21 27.32 5.38
C ASN A 57 -2.75 26.04 4.72
N ILE A 58 -2.39 24.87 5.24
CA ILE A 58 -2.88 23.57 4.74
C ILE A 58 -4.40 23.48 4.87
N LEU A 59 -4.97 23.94 5.99
CA LEU A 59 -6.42 23.93 6.22
C LEU A 59 -7.15 24.85 5.24
N ILE A 60 -6.68 26.08 5.03
CA ILE A 60 -7.24 27.02 4.05
C ILE A 60 -7.26 26.39 2.65
N ARG A 61 -6.13 25.79 2.22
CA ARG A 61 -6.03 25.10 0.93
C ARG A 61 -6.98 23.92 0.85
N TYR A 62 -7.05 23.10 1.90
CA TYR A 62 -7.93 21.94 1.97
C TYR A 62 -9.41 22.33 1.83
N LEU A 63 -9.86 23.38 2.52
CA LEU A 63 -11.23 23.89 2.42
C LEU A 63 -11.56 24.43 1.02
N ARG A 64 -10.57 24.94 0.30
CA ARG A 64 -10.66 25.31 -1.12
C ARG A 64 -10.51 24.11 -2.07
N LYS A 65 -10.50 22.88 -1.55
CA LYS A 65 -10.30 21.61 -2.28
C LYS A 65 -8.92 21.51 -2.96
N GLN A 66 -7.95 22.28 -2.50
CA GLN A 66 -6.54 22.21 -2.91
C GLN A 66 -5.79 21.28 -1.95
N ILE A 67 -5.82 19.98 -2.23
CA ILE A 67 -5.32 18.96 -1.31
C ILE A 67 -3.80 18.80 -1.27
N TYR A 68 -3.09 19.46 -2.18
CA TYR A 68 -1.64 19.39 -2.31
C TYR A 68 -1.00 20.69 -1.86
N THR A 69 0.03 20.60 -1.02
CA THR A 69 0.82 21.75 -0.55
C THR A 69 2.30 21.37 -0.56
N GLN A 70 3.16 22.22 -1.09
CA GLN A 70 4.59 21.97 -1.24
C GLN A 70 5.36 22.45 0.00
N ILE A 71 6.50 21.80 0.28
CA ILE A 71 7.51 22.28 1.25
C ILE A 71 8.86 22.28 0.53
N GLY A 72 9.13 23.32 -0.24
CA GLY A 72 10.25 23.34 -1.18
C GLY A 72 10.19 22.20 -2.20
N SER A 73 11.16 22.12 -3.10
CA SER A 73 11.29 21.01 -4.03
C SER A 73 12.25 19.96 -3.45
N PRO A 74 11.88 18.67 -3.32
CA PRO A 74 10.73 17.98 -3.93
C PRO A 74 9.62 17.52 -2.96
N ILE A 75 9.50 18.09 -1.75
CA ILE A 75 8.58 17.57 -0.72
C ILE A 75 7.14 18.05 -0.99
N LEU A 76 6.19 17.11 -1.03
CA LEU A 76 4.77 17.38 -1.25
C LEU A 76 3.92 16.78 -0.12
N ILE A 77 3.12 17.63 0.54
CA ILE A 77 2.04 17.21 1.42
C ILE A 77 0.80 16.92 0.59
N SER A 78 0.18 15.76 0.83
CA SER A 78 -1.10 15.35 0.25
C SER A 78 -2.08 15.04 1.38
N ILE A 79 -3.20 15.76 1.43
CA ILE A 79 -4.27 15.53 2.41
C ILE A 79 -5.42 14.77 1.74
N ASN A 80 -5.81 13.62 2.30
CA ASN A 80 -6.89 12.83 1.72
C ASN A 80 -8.23 13.59 1.78
N PRO A 81 -8.90 13.88 0.64
CA PRO A 81 -10.18 14.59 0.64
C PRO A 81 -11.37 13.73 1.08
N TYR A 82 -11.23 12.40 1.14
CA TYR A 82 -12.35 11.44 1.35
C TYR A 82 -13.52 11.58 0.36
N VAL A 83 -13.37 12.40 -0.68
CA VAL A 83 -14.32 12.60 -1.76
C VAL A 83 -13.60 12.56 -3.09
N PHE A 84 -14.29 12.14 -4.14
CA PHE A 84 -13.75 12.16 -5.49
C PHE A 84 -13.69 13.60 -6.01
N LEU A 85 -12.49 14.03 -6.42
CA LEU A 85 -12.26 15.34 -7.05
C LEU A 85 -12.03 15.13 -8.56
N PRO A 86 -13.05 15.33 -9.43
CA PRO A 86 -13.00 14.89 -10.83
C PRO A 86 -11.96 15.63 -11.68
N ASN A 87 -11.70 16.90 -11.37
CA ASN A 87 -10.96 17.79 -12.27
C ASN A 87 -9.44 17.73 -12.11
N ILE A 88 -8.93 17.22 -10.99
CA ILE A 88 -7.48 17.29 -10.67
C ILE A 88 -6.66 16.15 -11.32
N TYR A 89 -7.30 15.06 -11.74
CA TYR A 89 -6.64 13.90 -12.36
C TYR A 89 -7.16 13.54 -13.75
N ASN A 90 -7.99 14.41 -14.34
CA ASN A 90 -8.54 14.19 -15.68
C ASN A 90 -7.45 14.26 -16.77
N GLN A 91 -7.80 13.87 -17.99
CA GLN A 91 -6.85 13.87 -19.12
C GLN A 91 -6.38 15.28 -19.48
N GLU A 92 -7.24 16.28 -19.33
CA GLU A 92 -6.91 17.68 -19.59
C GLU A 92 -5.82 18.19 -18.63
N THR A 93 -5.97 17.97 -17.33
CA THR A 93 -4.97 18.33 -16.33
C THR A 93 -3.66 17.58 -16.57
N LEU A 94 -3.73 16.28 -16.86
CA LEU A 94 -2.54 15.51 -17.24
C LEU A 94 -1.85 16.11 -18.46
N ALA A 95 -2.58 16.41 -19.54
CA ALA A 95 -2.04 17.04 -20.74
C ALA A 95 -1.46 18.43 -20.45
N ASN A 96 -2.10 19.23 -19.59
CA ASN A 96 -1.62 20.53 -19.18
C ASN A 96 -0.27 20.44 -18.46
N TYR A 97 -0.11 19.50 -17.51
CA TYR A 97 1.18 19.27 -16.85
C TYR A 97 2.24 18.81 -17.85
N ARG A 98 1.90 17.88 -18.76
CA ARG A 98 2.82 17.38 -19.79
C ARG A 98 3.25 18.45 -20.79
N VAL A 99 2.32 19.28 -21.26
CA VAL A 99 2.61 20.35 -22.21
C VAL A 99 3.46 21.42 -21.53
N LYS A 100 3.02 21.92 -20.38
CA LYS A 100 3.70 23.03 -19.70
C LYS A 100 5.06 22.63 -19.14
N LEU A 101 5.20 21.42 -18.59
CA LEU A 101 6.49 20.93 -18.07
C LEU A 101 7.34 20.19 -19.12
N GLY A 102 6.73 19.56 -20.13
CA GLY A 102 7.44 18.85 -21.19
C GLY A 102 7.92 19.73 -22.35
N GLN A 103 7.21 20.82 -22.69
CA GLN A 103 7.71 21.83 -23.64
C GLN A 103 8.89 22.63 -23.08
N TYR A 104 9.07 22.66 -21.75
CA TYR A 104 10.17 23.31 -21.06
C TYR A 104 11.55 22.78 -21.50
N GLN A 105 11.65 21.50 -21.91
CA GLN A 105 12.91 20.91 -22.39
C GLN A 105 13.39 21.46 -23.74
N LYS A 106 12.55 22.14 -24.54
CA LYS A 106 12.99 22.74 -25.82
C LYS A 106 13.54 24.15 -25.68
N THR A 107 13.29 24.82 -24.57
CA THR A 107 13.69 26.22 -24.37
C THR A 107 14.54 26.33 -23.11
N LEU A 108 15.80 25.91 -23.22
CA LEU A 108 16.83 26.30 -22.27
C LEU A 108 16.76 27.83 -22.06
N LYS A 109 16.77 28.26 -20.79
CA LYS A 109 16.95 29.66 -20.28
C LYS A 109 15.74 30.39 -19.70
N ARG A 110 14.85 29.72 -18.97
CA ARG A 110 14.18 30.42 -17.86
C ARG A 110 14.09 29.48 -16.68
N SER A 111 14.71 29.85 -15.57
CA SER A 111 14.37 29.31 -14.26
C SER A 111 12.85 29.36 -14.13
N ILE A 112 12.19 28.20 -14.17
CA ILE A 112 10.82 28.10 -13.68
C ILE A 112 10.89 28.68 -12.26
N ARG A 113 10.19 29.80 -12.03
CA ARG A 113 9.87 30.17 -10.65
C ARG A 113 9.03 29.01 -10.15
N GLU A 114 9.49 28.29 -9.14
CA GLU A 114 8.82 27.08 -8.62
C GLU A 114 7.32 27.29 -8.33
N ASN A 115 6.91 28.56 -8.20
CA ASN A 115 5.57 29.10 -7.99
C ASN A 115 4.64 29.16 -9.23
N GLU A 116 5.09 28.88 -10.45
CA GLU A 116 4.19 28.89 -11.64
C GLU A 116 3.30 27.64 -11.72
N PHE A 117 3.63 26.58 -10.99
CA PHE A 117 2.91 25.31 -11.04
C PHE A 117 2.31 24.96 -9.69
N GLU A 118 0.97 24.81 -9.68
CA GLU A 118 0.25 24.29 -8.52
C GLU A 118 0.88 22.97 -8.03
N PRO A 119 1.04 22.80 -6.71
CA PRO A 119 1.53 21.57 -6.11
C PRO A 119 0.68 20.38 -6.55
N HIS A 120 1.34 19.34 -7.09
CA HIS A 120 0.64 18.16 -7.59
C HIS A 120 1.57 16.97 -7.75
N LEU A 121 1.03 15.75 -7.66
CA LEU A 121 1.81 14.51 -7.90
C LEU A 121 2.40 14.45 -9.32
N PHE A 122 1.70 15.00 -10.32
CA PHE A 122 2.20 15.09 -11.70
C PHE A 122 3.48 15.95 -11.79
N LYS A 123 3.57 17.03 -11.01
CA LYS A 123 4.78 17.86 -10.91
C LYS A 123 5.95 17.02 -10.38
N ILE A 124 5.74 16.29 -9.29
CA ILE A 124 6.76 15.40 -8.70
C ILE A 124 7.19 14.31 -9.68
N ALA A 125 6.25 13.64 -10.34
CA ALA A 125 6.56 12.61 -11.33
C ALA A 125 7.39 13.15 -12.50
N GLN A 126 7.06 14.34 -13.01
CA GLN A 126 7.83 14.97 -14.08
C GLN A 126 9.25 15.34 -13.64
N LEU A 127 9.39 15.96 -12.46
CA LEU A 127 10.71 16.30 -11.91
C LEU A 127 11.59 15.06 -11.75
N SER A 128 11.01 13.94 -11.28
CA SER A 128 11.71 12.66 -11.20
C SER A 128 12.14 12.13 -12.57
N LEU A 129 11.31 12.27 -13.62
CA LEU A 129 11.66 11.88 -14.98
C LEU A 129 12.77 12.77 -15.57
N ASP A 130 12.70 14.08 -15.33
CA ASP A 130 13.71 15.02 -15.79
C ASP A 130 15.07 14.70 -15.16
N GLN A 131 15.10 14.44 -13.84
CA GLN A 131 16.32 14.00 -13.14
C GLN A 131 16.84 12.64 -13.63
N LEU A 132 15.94 11.73 -14.03
CA LEU A 132 16.31 10.41 -14.54
C LEU A 132 16.94 10.50 -15.95
N PHE A 133 16.45 11.41 -16.80
CA PHE A 133 16.86 11.54 -18.21
C PHE A 133 17.73 12.78 -18.51
N GLU A 134 18.20 13.49 -17.48
CA GLU A 134 19.01 14.70 -17.60
C GLU A 134 20.31 14.43 -18.39
N THR A 135 20.54 15.22 -19.45
CA THR A 135 21.38 14.81 -20.58
C THR A 135 22.84 15.32 -20.61
N PRO A 136 23.55 15.65 -19.50
CA PRO A 136 25.01 15.71 -19.59
C PRO A 136 25.71 14.44 -19.08
N THR A 137 25.08 13.61 -18.25
CA THR A 137 25.74 12.42 -17.68
C THR A 137 25.41 11.17 -18.48
N LYS A 138 26.42 10.52 -19.09
CA LYS A 138 26.31 9.17 -19.68
C LYS A 138 26.06 8.06 -18.65
N GLU A 139 25.92 8.41 -17.37
CA GLU A 139 25.75 7.49 -16.26
C GLU A 139 24.28 7.14 -16.04
N LEU A 140 24.02 5.88 -15.71
CA LEU A 140 22.71 5.41 -15.30
C LEU A 140 22.34 6.06 -13.95
N ARG A 141 21.24 6.81 -13.94
CA ARG A 141 20.69 7.40 -12.72
C ARG A 141 19.56 6.55 -12.19
N ILE A 142 19.38 6.58 -10.87
CA ILE A 142 18.25 5.97 -10.17
C ILE A 142 17.54 7.10 -9.43
N CYS A 143 16.24 7.24 -9.67
CA CYS A 143 15.38 8.12 -8.91
C CYS A 143 14.50 7.28 -7.98
N SER A 144 14.22 7.80 -6.78
CA SER A 144 13.30 7.17 -5.83
C SER A 144 12.24 8.17 -5.41
N MET A 145 10.99 7.71 -5.36
CA MET A 145 9.86 8.45 -4.83
C MET A 145 9.35 7.71 -3.59
N MET A 146 9.30 8.40 -2.45
CA MET A 146 8.82 7.83 -1.19
C MET A 146 7.46 8.43 -0.84
N ILE A 147 6.45 7.57 -0.64
CA ILE A 147 5.11 7.98 -0.21
C ILE A 147 4.88 7.44 1.20
N SER A 148 4.98 8.32 2.19
CA SER A 148 4.77 8.01 3.60
C SER A 148 3.39 8.49 4.08
N GLY A 149 2.93 7.94 5.19
CA GLY A 149 1.68 8.33 5.83
C GLY A 149 1.01 7.18 6.58
N GLU A 150 0.10 7.53 7.50
CA GLU A 150 -0.69 6.55 8.25
C GLU A 150 -1.64 5.77 7.35
N SER A 151 -2.31 4.76 7.90
CA SER A 151 -3.28 4.02 7.09
C SER A 151 -4.46 4.90 6.70
N GLY A 152 -4.97 4.73 5.48
CA GLY A 152 -6.03 5.59 4.94
C GLY A 152 -5.58 6.98 4.49
N SER A 153 -4.29 7.34 4.61
CA SER A 153 -3.78 8.66 4.19
C SER A 153 -3.76 8.90 2.68
N GLY A 154 -4.05 7.88 1.86
CA GLY A 154 -4.06 7.99 0.39
C GLY A 154 -2.80 7.48 -0.32
N LYS A 155 -1.88 6.79 0.36
CA LYS A 155 -0.63 6.27 -0.24
C LYS A 155 -0.85 5.50 -1.55
N THR A 156 -1.78 4.54 -1.54
CA THR A 156 -2.10 3.69 -2.70
C THR A 156 -2.67 4.51 -3.86
N GLU A 157 -3.57 5.46 -3.58
CA GLU A 157 -4.14 6.34 -4.61
C GLU A 157 -3.08 7.27 -5.21
N SER A 158 -2.20 7.84 -4.38
CA SER A 158 -1.06 8.63 -4.85
C SER A 158 -0.15 7.83 -5.78
N THR A 159 0.16 6.56 -5.44
CA THR A 159 0.92 5.67 -6.32
C THR A 159 0.22 5.45 -7.67
N LYS A 160 -1.10 5.25 -7.68
CA LYS A 160 -1.87 5.09 -8.93
C LYS A 160 -1.77 6.34 -9.82
N ILE A 161 -1.88 7.52 -9.22
CA ILE A 161 -1.81 8.80 -9.91
C ILE A 161 -0.40 9.03 -10.50
N LEU A 162 0.65 8.75 -9.73
CA LEU A 162 2.04 8.82 -10.21
C LEU A 162 2.26 7.88 -11.40
N LEU A 163 1.85 6.62 -11.28
CA LEU A 163 1.98 5.63 -12.35
C LEU A 163 1.22 6.04 -13.62
N LYS A 164 0.02 6.63 -13.47
CA LYS A 164 -0.75 7.16 -14.61
C LYS A 164 0.04 8.23 -15.37
N TYR A 165 0.72 9.12 -14.66
CA TYR A 165 1.53 10.17 -15.29
C TYR A 165 2.77 9.59 -15.99
N LEU A 166 3.53 8.74 -15.30
CA LEU A 166 4.72 8.09 -15.85
C LEU A 166 4.39 7.25 -17.09
N ALA A 167 3.24 6.57 -17.09
CA ALA A 167 2.76 5.81 -18.24
C ALA A 167 2.40 6.72 -19.42
N ALA A 168 1.81 7.90 -19.17
CA ALA A 168 1.50 8.84 -20.23
C ALA A 168 2.76 9.49 -20.85
N GLU A 169 3.80 9.74 -20.06
CA GLU A 169 5.08 10.29 -20.53
C GLU A 169 5.93 9.29 -21.32
N SER A 170 5.75 7.99 -21.10
CA SER A 170 6.36 6.94 -21.90
C SER A 170 5.86 7.03 -23.35
N LYS A 171 6.60 7.74 -24.22
CA LYS A 171 6.24 7.99 -25.64
C LYS A 171 6.08 6.73 -26.48
N SER A 172 6.71 5.64 -26.05
CA SER A 172 6.38 4.32 -26.57
C SER A 172 5.21 3.78 -25.77
N GLY A 173 4.13 3.44 -26.47
CA GLY A 173 3.03 2.63 -25.93
C GLY A 173 3.47 1.23 -25.47
N LEU A 174 4.72 1.02 -25.00
CA LEU A 174 5.26 -0.14 -24.29
C LEU A 174 4.70 -0.27 -22.87
N PHE A 175 4.46 0.84 -22.19
CA PHE A 175 3.64 0.80 -20.97
C PHE A 175 2.23 0.31 -21.26
N ASN A 176 1.70 0.65 -22.46
CA ASN A 176 0.44 0.16 -23.02
C ASN A 176 0.60 -1.12 -23.87
N THR A 177 1.81 -1.68 -23.96
CA THR A 177 2.03 -2.83 -24.83
C THR A 177 1.45 -4.01 -24.10
N ILE A 178 0.53 -4.62 -24.82
CA ILE A 178 -0.25 -5.76 -24.39
C ILE A 178 0.71 -6.94 -24.29
N GLN A 179 1.34 -7.13 -23.14
CA GLN A 179 1.95 -8.42 -22.80
C GLN A 179 0.84 -9.29 -22.25
N HIS A 180 0.54 -10.39 -22.95
CA HIS A 180 -0.52 -11.32 -22.55
C HIS A 180 -1.89 -10.67 -22.34
N GLY A 181 -2.28 -9.70 -23.17
CA GLY A 181 -3.61 -9.06 -23.06
C GLY A 181 -3.68 -7.82 -22.16
N GLN A 182 -2.62 -7.46 -21.42
CA GLN A 182 -2.66 -6.35 -20.45
C GLN A 182 -1.42 -5.44 -20.49
N THR A 183 -1.62 -4.19 -20.05
CA THR A 183 -0.56 -3.20 -19.90
C THR A 183 0.23 -3.43 -18.60
N ILE A 184 1.50 -3.01 -18.52
CA ILE A 184 2.30 -3.10 -17.28
C ILE A 184 1.57 -2.38 -16.12
N GLN A 185 0.92 -1.25 -16.42
CA GLN A 185 0.11 -0.51 -15.46
C GLN A 185 -1.07 -1.35 -14.93
N GLN A 186 -1.79 -2.04 -15.81
CA GLN A 186 -2.90 -2.92 -15.43
C GLN A 186 -2.42 -4.09 -14.56
N GLN A 187 -1.29 -4.70 -14.90
CA GLN A 187 -0.70 -5.77 -14.08
C GLN A 187 -0.29 -5.26 -12.69
N ILE A 188 0.34 -4.08 -12.61
CA ILE A 188 0.68 -3.46 -11.32
C ILE A 188 -0.59 -3.23 -10.48
N PHE A 189 -1.68 -2.78 -11.09
CA PHE A 189 -2.94 -2.57 -10.35
C PHE A 189 -3.64 -3.87 -9.98
N ALA A 190 -3.65 -4.87 -10.86
CA ALA A 190 -4.15 -6.21 -10.57
C ALA A 190 -3.36 -6.88 -9.42
N SER A 191 -2.08 -6.53 -9.23
CA SER A 191 -1.31 -7.02 -8.09
C SER A 191 -1.81 -6.50 -6.73
N ASN A 192 -2.47 -5.34 -6.67
CA ASN A 192 -2.86 -4.75 -5.38
C ASN A 192 -3.92 -5.60 -4.65
N PRO A 193 -5.09 -5.94 -5.23
CA PRO A 193 -6.07 -6.77 -4.52
C PRO A 193 -5.48 -8.11 -4.05
N VAL A 194 -4.59 -8.71 -4.84
CA VAL A 194 -3.87 -9.94 -4.44
C VAL A 194 -2.96 -9.67 -3.25
N LEU A 195 -2.10 -8.66 -3.32
CA LEU A 195 -1.20 -8.34 -2.21
C LEU A 195 -1.96 -7.91 -0.94
N GLU A 196 -3.12 -7.25 -1.08
CA GLU A 196 -3.98 -6.89 0.04
C GLU A 196 -4.66 -8.13 0.65
N ALA A 197 -5.17 -9.06 -0.16
CA ALA A 197 -5.74 -10.30 0.35
C ALA A 197 -4.73 -11.12 1.18
N PHE A 198 -3.48 -11.22 0.71
CA PHE A 198 -2.44 -12.03 1.35
C PHE A 198 -1.58 -11.28 2.39
N GLY A 199 -1.58 -9.94 2.37
CA GLY A 199 -0.66 -9.11 3.13
C GLY A 199 -1.32 -8.02 3.99
N ASN A 200 -2.64 -7.82 3.86
CA ASN A 200 -3.38 -6.95 4.76
C ASN A 200 -4.22 -7.76 5.76
N ALA A 201 -4.45 -7.16 6.91
CA ALA A 201 -5.29 -7.70 7.96
C ALA A 201 -6.00 -6.58 8.72
N LYS A 202 -7.11 -6.93 9.37
CA LYS A 202 -7.75 -6.05 10.35
C LYS A 202 -6.90 -5.96 11.61
N THR A 203 -6.64 -4.73 12.04
CA THR A 203 -5.99 -4.37 13.30
C THR A 203 -6.93 -3.53 14.15
N ALA A 204 -6.58 -3.25 15.40
CA ALA A 204 -7.41 -2.41 16.27
C ALA A 204 -7.64 -0.98 15.73
N ARG A 205 -6.77 -0.48 14.85
CA ARG A 205 -6.82 0.90 14.31
C ARG A 205 -7.30 0.99 12.87
N ASN A 206 -7.26 -0.11 12.12
CA ASN A 206 -7.58 -0.12 10.70
C ASN A 206 -7.97 -1.53 10.24
N ASP A 207 -9.11 -1.61 9.54
CA ASP A 207 -9.68 -2.85 9.01
C ASP A 207 -8.91 -3.43 7.82
N ASN A 208 -8.17 -2.60 7.06
CA ASN A 208 -7.36 -3.05 5.93
C ASN A 208 -5.90 -2.60 6.07
N SER A 209 -5.22 -3.03 7.14
CA SER A 209 -3.84 -2.60 7.42
C SER A 209 -2.84 -3.45 6.67
N SER A 210 -2.02 -2.83 5.82
CA SER A 210 -0.85 -3.49 5.24
C SER A 210 0.14 -3.91 6.32
N ARG A 211 0.52 -5.20 6.30
CA ARG A 211 1.48 -5.80 7.22
C ARG A 211 2.78 -6.19 6.50
N PHE A 212 3.06 -5.51 5.39
CA PHE A 212 4.27 -5.59 4.59
C PHE A 212 4.53 -4.21 3.95
N GLY A 213 5.80 -3.92 3.69
CA GLY A 213 6.21 -2.80 2.84
C GLY A 213 6.26 -3.21 1.37
N LYS A 214 5.94 -2.28 0.47
CA LYS A 214 5.99 -2.48 -0.98
C LYS A 214 7.00 -1.51 -1.58
N PHE A 215 8.01 -2.02 -2.27
CA PHE A 215 8.92 -1.23 -3.09
C PHE A 215 8.70 -1.58 -4.55
N MET A 216 8.53 -0.57 -5.38
CA MET A 216 8.27 -0.77 -6.80
C MET A 216 9.43 -0.20 -7.61
N HIS A 217 10.06 -1.06 -8.38
CA HIS A 217 11.02 -0.70 -9.41
C HIS A 217 10.28 -0.51 -10.73
N LEU A 218 10.50 0.64 -11.36
CA LEU A 218 10.12 0.88 -12.75
C LEU A 218 11.42 1.00 -13.54
N TYR A 219 11.59 0.15 -14.54
CA TYR A 219 12.75 0.17 -15.41
C TYR A 219 12.41 0.98 -16.65
N PHE A 220 13.24 1.97 -16.94
CA PHE A 220 13.10 2.82 -18.11
C PHE A 220 14.14 2.45 -19.16
N ASN A 221 13.72 2.39 -20.42
CA ASN A 221 14.62 2.30 -21.55
C ASN A 221 15.08 3.73 -21.93
N PRO A 222 16.40 4.01 -21.91
CA PRO A 222 16.96 5.33 -22.23
C PRO A 222 16.64 5.83 -23.64
N ASP A 223 16.61 4.94 -24.64
CA ASP A 223 16.48 5.32 -26.05
C ASP A 223 15.07 5.83 -26.35
N ILE A 224 14.06 5.15 -25.81
CA ILE A 224 12.64 5.48 -26.02
C ILE A 224 12.06 6.34 -24.88
N LYS A 225 12.87 6.64 -23.85
CA LYS A 225 12.48 7.37 -22.62
C LYS A 225 11.13 6.91 -22.05
N GLY A 226 10.97 5.59 -21.95
CA GLY A 226 9.71 4.94 -21.58
C GLY A 226 9.93 3.72 -20.70
N VAL A 227 8.90 3.30 -19.97
CA VAL A 227 9.03 2.12 -19.09
C VAL A 227 9.02 0.84 -19.91
N SER A 228 10.01 0.00 -19.65
CA SER A 228 10.22 -1.29 -20.29
C SER A 228 9.82 -2.45 -19.39
N ALA A 229 9.93 -2.29 -18.07
CA ALA A 229 9.57 -3.35 -17.11
C ALA A 229 9.22 -2.76 -15.74
N ALA A 230 8.58 -3.56 -14.90
CA ALA A 230 8.34 -3.25 -13.50
C ALA A 230 8.61 -4.46 -12.62
N LYS A 231 9.10 -4.22 -11.40
CA LYS A 231 9.29 -5.24 -10.37
C LYS A 231 8.74 -4.72 -9.05
N ILE A 232 8.08 -5.59 -8.29
CA ILE A 232 7.60 -5.28 -6.95
C ILE A 232 8.35 -6.17 -5.96
N ASP A 233 9.07 -5.54 -5.05
CA ASP A 233 9.71 -6.21 -3.92
C ASP A 233 8.89 -5.94 -2.66
N ASN A 234 8.58 -7.02 -1.93
CA ASN A 234 7.84 -6.96 -0.68
C ASN A 234 8.82 -7.12 0.50
N TYR A 235 8.68 -6.28 1.51
CA TYR A 235 9.58 -6.26 2.67
C TYR A 235 8.80 -6.46 3.97
N LEU A 236 9.42 -7.18 4.91
CA LEU A 236 8.96 -7.27 6.30
C LEU A 236 7.49 -7.71 6.45
N LEU A 237 7.06 -8.71 5.68
CA LEU A 237 5.76 -9.35 5.94
C LEU A 237 5.73 -9.86 7.39
N GLU A 238 4.72 -9.46 8.15
CA GLU A 238 4.52 -9.89 9.54
C GLU A 238 4.11 -11.38 9.60
N LYS A 239 5.08 -12.28 9.42
CA LYS A 239 4.84 -13.74 9.40
C LYS A 239 4.27 -14.26 10.71
N SER A 240 4.63 -13.64 11.84
CA SER A 240 4.13 -14.00 13.18
C SER A 240 2.60 -13.93 13.28
N ARG A 241 1.94 -13.04 12.50
CA ARG A 241 0.48 -12.92 12.46
C ARG A 241 -0.23 -14.20 12.03
N VAL A 242 0.41 -15.01 11.18
CA VAL A 242 -0.19 -16.26 10.70
C VAL A 242 -0.53 -17.19 11.85
N VAL A 243 0.33 -17.27 12.86
CA VAL A 243 0.20 -18.22 13.98
C VAL A 243 -0.34 -17.59 15.26
N LYS A 244 -0.31 -16.26 15.37
CA LYS A 244 -0.75 -15.53 16.57
C LYS A 244 -1.42 -14.22 16.20
N ILE A 245 -2.67 -14.05 16.64
CA ILE A 245 -3.45 -12.83 16.46
C ILE A 245 -3.59 -12.11 17.81
N ASN A 246 -3.51 -10.79 17.80
CA ASN A 246 -3.81 -9.97 18.97
C ASN A 246 -5.32 -9.82 19.19
N LYS A 247 -5.74 -9.50 20.42
CA LYS A 247 -7.15 -9.24 20.73
C LYS A 247 -7.72 -8.18 19.78
N GLN A 248 -8.95 -8.42 19.29
CA GLN A 248 -9.70 -7.53 18.37
C GLN A 248 -9.11 -7.38 16.95
N GLU A 249 -8.05 -8.12 16.60
CA GLU A 249 -7.48 -8.12 15.25
C GLU A 249 -7.99 -9.32 14.42
N ARG A 250 -7.56 -9.47 13.17
CA ARG A 250 -7.74 -10.69 12.36
C ARG A 250 -6.40 -11.19 11.84
N ASN A 251 -6.42 -12.41 11.32
CA ASN A 251 -5.39 -12.88 10.40
C ASN A 251 -5.52 -12.17 9.03
N TYR A 252 -4.67 -12.54 8.08
CA TYR A 252 -4.76 -12.06 6.70
C TYR A 252 -6.12 -12.37 6.06
N HIS A 253 -6.61 -11.45 5.24
CA HIS A 253 -7.95 -11.54 4.64
C HIS A 253 -8.18 -12.82 3.86
N ILE A 254 -7.16 -13.31 3.15
CA ILE A 254 -7.23 -14.51 2.31
C ILE A 254 -7.73 -15.74 3.08
N PHE A 255 -7.40 -15.89 4.37
CA PHE A 255 -7.87 -17.03 5.17
C PHE A 255 -9.39 -17.06 5.30
N TYR A 256 -10.00 -15.89 5.50
CA TYR A 256 -11.44 -15.74 5.65
C TYR A 256 -12.14 -15.79 4.29
N GLN A 257 -11.52 -15.20 3.27
CA GLN A 257 -12.00 -15.20 1.88
C GLN A 257 -12.16 -16.62 1.32
N ILE A 258 -11.15 -17.49 1.50
CA ILE A 258 -11.25 -18.88 1.00
C ILE A 258 -12.27 -19.74 1.76
N ILE A 259 -12.46 -19.48 3.07
CA ILE A 259 -13.52 -20.13 3.85
C ILE A 259 -14.89 -19.68 3.32
N ALA A 260 -15.09 -18.37 3.12
CA ALA A 260 -16.36 -17.80 2.68
C ALA A 260 -16.74 -18.24 1.27
N PHE A 261 -15.76 -18.40 0.38
CA PHE A 261 -16.01 -18.82 -1.00
C PHE A 261 -16.32 -20.32 -1.14
N GLN A 262 -15.84 -21.17 -0.22
CA GLN A 262 -16.09 -22.62 -0.18
C GLN A 262 -15.65 -23.35 -1.46
N ILE A 263 -14.36 -23.24 -1.80
CA ILE A 263 -13.76 -23.96 -2.94
C ILE A 263 -13.89 -25.49 -2.70
N PRO A 264 -14.59 -26.25 -3.56
CA PRO A 264 -14.87 -27.67 -3.32
C PRO A 264 -13.61 -28.54 -3.13
N GLU A 265 -12.51 -28.20 -3.79
CA GLU A 265 -11.24 -28.92 -3.69
C GLU A 265 -10.51 -28.70 -2.34
N LEU A 266 -10.86 -27.65 -1.59
CA LEU A 266 -10.27 -27.34 -0.28
C LEU A 266 -11.05 -28.03 0.83
N LYS A 267 -11.01 -29.36 0.81
CA LYS A 267 -11.75 -30.20 1.76
C LYS A 267 -11.43 -29.87 3.21
N GLY A 268 -12.45 -29.99 4.05
CA GLY A 268 -12.34 -29.80 5.49
C GLY A 268 -12.31 -28.34 5.95
N LEU A 269 -12.39 -27.36 5.04
CA LEU A 269 -12.61 -25.96 5.40
C LEU A 269 -14.03 -25.75 5.94
N LYS A 270 -14.11 -25.33 7.21
CA LYS A 270 -15.36 -25.09 7.94
C LYS A 270 -15.38 -23.64 8.44
N SER A 271 -16.04 -23.38 9.57
CA SER A 271 -16.12 -22.04 10.15
C SER A 271 -14.76 -21.53 10.66
N PRO A 272 -14.45 -20.23 10.57
CA PRO A 272 -13.18 -19.68 11.08
C PRO A 272 -12.91 -20.01 12.56
N TYR A 273 -13.95 -20.13 13.39
CA TYR A 273 -13.84 -20.49 14.82
C TYR A 273 -13.20 -21.86 15.09
N GLN A 274 -13.12 -22.71 14.07
CA GLN A 274 -12.58 -24.07 14.20
C GLN A 274 -11.07 -24.14 13.96
N TYR A 275 -10.43 -23.02 13.61
CA TYR A 275 -8.98 -22.98 13.34
C TYR A 275 -8.29 -22.12 14.38
N GLU A 276 -7.31 -22.69 15.08
CA GLU A 276 -6.54 -22.01 16.13
C GLU A 276 -5.90 -20.72 15.60
N TYR A 277 -5.40 -20.74 14.36
CA TYR A 277 -4.80 -19.57 13.71
C TYR A 277 -5.79 -18.47 13.34
N LEU A 278 -7.09 -18.69 13.46
CA LEU A 278 -8.14 -17.70 13.21
C LEU A 278 -8.96 -17.39 14.47
N ASN A 279 -8.87 -18.26 15.47
CA ASN A 279 -9.58 -18.18 16.74
C ASN A 279 -8.91 -17.11 17.64
N GLY A 280 -9.67 -16.07 17.99
CA GLY A 280 -9.17 -14.92 18.79
C GLY A 280 -9.36 -13.55 18.11
N GLY A 281 -9.82 -13.53 16.86
CA GLY A 281 -10.04 -12.30 16.12
C GLY A 281 -11.48 -11.75 16.10
N TYR A 282 -11.63 -10.49 15.66
CA TYR A 282 -12.95 -9.86 15.47
C TYR A 282 -13.66 -10.46 14.25
N LEU A 283 -14.72 -11.23 14.49
CA LEU A 283 -15.50 -11.93 13.48
C LEU A 283 -16.85 -11.22 13.25
N SER A 284 -16.81 -10.01 12.69
CA SER A 284 -18.03 -9.44 12.08
C SER A 284 -18.42 -10.23 10.84
N SER A 285 -19.70 -10.15 10.46
CA SER A 285 -20.31 -10.97 9.42
C SER A 285 -19.44 -11.11 8.16
N LEU A 286 -19.20 -12.35 7.73
CA LEU A 286 -18.42 -12.75 6.54
C LEU A 286 -19.08 -12.33 5.20
N ARG A 287 -19.81 -11.21 5.16
CA ARG A 287 -20.70 -10.86 4.05
C ARG A 287 -19.94 -10.36 2.82
N THR A 288 -18.80 -9.69 2.98
CA THR A 288 -18.03 -9.13 1.85
C THR A 288 -16.90 -10.04 1.37
N GLU A 289 -16.44 -10.96 2.21
CA GLU A 289 -15.29 -11.83 1.94
C GLU A 289 -15.47 -12.67 0.68
N LYS A 290 -16.70 -13.10 0.39
CA LYS A 290 -16.99 -13.87 -0.84
C LYS A 290 -16.80 -13.02 -2.10
N SER A 291 -17.27 -11.77 -2.11
CA SER A 291 -17.08 -10.86 -3.25
C SER A 291 -15.62 -10.42 -3.39
N GLU A 292 -14.93 -10.17 -2.27
CA GLU A 292 -13.50 -9.83 -2.27
C GLU A 292 -12.64 -11.00 -2.78
N PHE A 293 -13.00 -12.24 -2.45
CA PHE A 293 -12.34 -13.41 -3.02
C PHE A 293 -12.51 -13.48 -4.54
N VAL A 294 -13.72 -13.24 -5.05
CA VAL A 294 -13.98 -13.22 -6.51
C VAL A 294 -13.12 -12.17 -7.21
N GLU A 295 -12.96 -10.99 -6.60
CA GLU A 295 -12.06 -9.96 -7.12
C GLU A 295 -10.60 -10.42 -7.10
N THR A 296 -10.15 -11.02 -5.99
CA THR A 296 -8.80 -11.55 -5.83
C THR A 296 -8.49 -12.63 -6.86
N ASP A 297 -9.42 -13.57 -7.10
CA ASP A 297 -9.27 -14.66 -8.06
C ASP A 297 -9.20 -14.13 -9.51
N LYS A 298 -10.04 -13.14 -9.86
CA LYS A 298 -9.98 -12.45 -11.15
C LYS A 298 -8.67 -11.68 -11.33
N CYS A 299 -8.15 -11.06 -10.28
CA CYS A 299 -6.86 -10.39 -10.34
C CYS A 299 -5.71 -11.37 -10.56
N LEU A 300 -5.77 -12.59 -9.99
CA LEU A 300 -4.81 -13.64 -10.31
C LEU A 300 -4.89 -14.08 -11.78
N ASP A 301 -6.09 -14.14 -12.37
CA ASP A 301 -6.25 -14.40 -13.81
C ASP A 301 -5.61 -13.29 -14.65
N ASN A 302 -5.82 -12.03 -14.27
CA ASN A 302 -5.21 -10.86 -14.92
C ASN A 302 -3.67 -10.87 -14.85
N LEU A 303 -3.12 -11.47 -13.79
CA LEU A 303 -1.68 -11.68 -13.62
C LEU A 303 -1.17 -12.97 -14.29
N ASN A 304 -2.00 -13.63 -15.10
CA ASN A 304 -1.69 -14.87 -15.83
C ASN A 304 -1.37 -16.07 -14.95
N PHE A 305 -1.90 -16.14 -13.73
CA PHE A 305 -1.81 -17.37 -12.93
C PHE A 305 -2.69 -18.46 -13.55
N SER A 306 -2.08 -19.59 -13.90
CA SER A 306 -2.84 -20.74 -14.37
C SER A 306 -3.79 -21.27 -13.29
N PRO A 307 -4.89 -21.93 -13.68
CA PRO A 307 -5.81 -22.56 -12.72
C PRO A 307 -5.11 -23.52 -11.75
N ASN A 308 -4.06 -24.21 -12.21
CA ASN A 308 -3.25 -25.09 -11.36
C ASN A 308 -2.42 -24.32 -10.33
N GLN A 309 -1.83 -23.18 -10.70
CA GLN A 309 -1.09 -22.33 -9.75
C GLN A 309 -2.04 -21.72 -8.72
N LYS A 310 -3.20 -21.18 -9.14
CA LYS A 310 -4.22 -20.67 -8.20
C LYS A 310 -4.64 -21.76 -7.21
N ARG A 311 -4.91 -22.98 -7.71
CA ARG A 311 -5.24 -24.13 -6.86
C ARG A 311 -4.16 -24.44 -5.83
N GLN A 312 -2.88 -24.46 -6.22
CA GLN A 312 -1.77 -24.71 -5.29
C GLN A 312 -1.64 -23.62 -4.21
N ILE A 313 -1.87 -22.36 -4.58
CA ILE A 313 -1.89 -21.25 -3.63
C ILE A 313 -3.00 -21.48 -2.60
N TYR A 314 -4.23 -21.74 -3.05
CA TYR A 314 -5.35 -21.94 -2.13
C TYR A 314 -5.21 -23.20 -1.27
N GLN A 315 -4.67 -24.30 -1.83
CA GLN A 315 -4.32 -25.51 -1.08
C GLN A 315 -3.26 -25.24 0.00
N THR A 316 -2.32 -24.33 -0.25
CA THR A 316 -1.33 -23.91 0.73
C THR A 316 -1.98 -23.17 1.89
N ILE A 317 -2.85 -22.20 1.61
CA ILE A 317 -3.55 -21.43 2.64
C ILE A 317 -4.52 -22.32 3.45
N ALA A 318 -5.25 -23.23 2.79
CA ALA A 318 -6.09 -24.21 3.47
C ALA A 318 -5.28 -25.18 4.34
N GLY A 319 -4.16 -25.68 3.82
CA GLY A 319 -3.26 -26.57 4.56
C GLY A 319 -2.67 -25.91 5.81
N LEU A 320 -2.30 -24.63 5.74
CA LEU A 320 -1.81 -23.86 6.90
C LEU A 320 -2.83 -23.78 8.03
N GLN A 321 -4.13 -23.63 7.70
CA GLN A 321 -5.19 -23.58 8.71
C GLN A 321 -5.32 -24.93 9.44
N HIS A 322 -5.29 -26.04 8.70
CA HIS A 322 -5.33 -27.37 9.30
C HIS A 322 -4.06 -27.68 10.11
N LEU A 323 -2.88 -27.23 9.66
CA LEU A 323 -1.63 -27.37 10.41
C LEU A 323 -1.70 -26.66 11.76
N GLY A 324 -2.37 -25.51 11.86
CA GLY A 324 -2.56 -24.81 13.13
C GLY A 324 -3.38 -25.58 14.16
N ASN A 325 -4.18 -26.56 13.72
CA ASN A 325 -4.96 -27.42 14.61
C ASN A 325 -4.27 -28.74 14.96
N VAL A 326 -3.15 -29.07 14.32
CA VAL A 326 -2.41 -30.30 14.61
C VAL A 326 -1.88 -30.24 16.04
N LYS A 327 -2.24 -31.23 16.85
CA LYS A 327 -1.79 -31.34 18.24
C LYS A 327 -0.61 -32.29 18.33
N VAL A 328 0.46 -31.82 18.97
CA VAL A 328 1.59 -32.66 19.37
C VAL A 328 1.26 -33.30 20.71
N GLU A 329 1.37 -34.62 20.76
CA GLU A 329 1.24 -35.41 21.99
C GLU A 329 2.64 -35.83 22.45
N TYR A 330 2.88 -35.72 23.75
CA TYR A 330 4.17 -35.99 24.35
C TYR A 330 4.07 -37.24 25.22
N ASP A 331 4.92 -38.22 24.94
CA ASP A 331 5.24 -39.32 25.83
C ASP A 331 6.65 -39.10 26.40
N SER A 332 6.93 -39.73 27.54
CA SER A 332 8.21 -39.80 28.24
C SER A 332 9.44 -40.07 27.36
N LYS A 333 9.26 -40.63 26.16
CA LYS A 333 10.33 -41.00 25.23
C LYS A 333 10.22 -40.37 23.83
N LYS A 334 9.09 -39.78 23.46
CA LYS A 334 8.88 -39.27 22.09
C LYS A 334 7.74 -38.26 21.99
N SER A 335 7.87 -37.35 21.02
CA SER A 335 6.76 -36.53 20.53
C SER A 335 6.12 -37.21 19.32
N THR A 336 4.79 -37.30 19.30
CA THR A 336 4.02 -37.82 18.16
C THR A 336 2.89 -36.87 17.79
N LEU A 337 2.39 -36.94 16.56
CA LEU A 337 1.23 -36.15 16.16
C LEU A 337 -0.07 -36.91 16.47
N ARG A 338 -1.04 -36.21 17.06
CA ARG A 338 -2.39 -36.77 17.22
C ARG A 338 -3.00 -37.03 15.84
N LEU A 339 -3.36 -38.27 15.56
CA LEU A 339 -4.00 -38.66 14.31
C LEU A 339 -5.48 -38.27 14.30
N ASP A 340 -5.77 -37.05 13.87
CA ASP A 340 -7.12 -36.52 13.69
C ASP A 340 -7.40 -36.05 12.26
N ASP A 341 -8.60 -35.52 12.04
CA ASP A 341 -8.99 -34.97 10.73
C ASP A 341 -8.10 -33.80 10.30
N SER A 342 -7.63 -32.96 11.24
CA SER A 342 -6.75 -31.82 10.94
C SER A 342 -5.44 -32.31 10.33
N LEU A 343 -4.81 -33.33 10.93
CA LEU A 343 -3.59 -33.93 10.42
C LEU A 343 -3.80 -34.57 9.03
N ARG A 344 -4.92 -35.28 8.84
CA ARG A 344 -5.27 -35.91 7.56
C ARG A 344 -5.50 -34.87 6.45
N PHE A 345 -6.23 -33.80 6.74
CA PHE A 345 -6.46 -32.72 5.77
C PHE A 345 -5.19 -31.94 5.47
N ALA A 346 -4.36 -31.64 6.48
CA ALA A 346 -3.06 -31.00 6.28
C ALA A 346 -2.16 -31.85 5.36
N SER A 347 -2.05 -33.16 5.63
CA SER A 347 -1.32 -34.12 4.80
C SER A 347 -1.84 -34.14 3.35
N TYR A 348 -3.16 -34.24 3.17
CA TYR A 348 -3.80 -34.25 1.85
C TYR A 348 -3.56 -32.96 1.05
N LEU A 349 -3.80 -31.80 1.66
CA LEU A 349 -3.69 -30.49 0.99
C LEU A 349 -2.23 -30.12 0.69
N ARG A 350 -1.30 -30.51 1.55
CA ARG A 350 0.14 -30.29 1.34
C ARG A 350 0.80 -31.37 0.46
N ARG A 351 0.10 -32.47 0.19
CA ARG A 351 0.61 -33.65 -0.54
C ARG A 351 1.86 -34.23 0.11
N ILE A 352 1.87 -34.30 1.45
CA ILE A 352 2.96 -34.86 2.26
C ILE A 352 2.38 -36.04 3.03
N GLN A 353 3.03 -37.20 3.00
CA GLN A 353 2.62 -38.37 3.78
C GLN A 353 2.61 -38.03 5.28
N ILE A 354 1.60 -38.50 6.03
CA ILE A 354 1.44 -38.22 7.46
C ILE A 354 2.72 -38.53 8.25
N GLN A 355 3.32 -39.69 7.99
CA GLN A 355 4.54 -40.13 8.69
C GLN A 355 5.72 -39.17 8.44
N LYS A 356 5.86 -38.66 7.21
CA LYS A 356 6.87 -37.64 6.89
C LYS A 356 6.59 -36.31 7.57
N LEU A 357 5.31 -35.94 7.72
CA LEU A 357 4.93 -34.71 8.41
C LEU A 357 5.19 -34.81 9.93
N GLU A 358 4.94 -35.98 10.52
CA GLU A 358 5.30 -36.29 11.90
C GLU A 358 6.81 -36.24 12.11
N ASP A 359 7.59 -36.86 11.23
CA ASP A 359 9.06 -36.75 11.28
C ASP A 359 9.53 -35.29 11.20
N LEU A 360 8.96 -34.48 10.31
CA LEU A 360 9.36 -33.07 10.14
C LEU A 360 9.00 -32.17 11.34
N ILE A 361 7.93 -32.47 12.07
CA ILE A 361 7.44 -31.64 13.18
C ILE A 361 8.02 -32.12 14.52
N CYS A 362 8.11 -33.43 14.72
CA CYS A 362 8.46 -34.03 16.00
C CYS A 362 9.94 -34.40 16.12
N LYS A 363 10.67 -34.58 15.01
CA LYS A 363 12.11 -34.92 15.07
C LYS A 363 12.98 -33.72 14.74
N VAL A 364 13.98 -33.48 15.58
CA VAL A 364 15.02 -32.48 15.32
C VAL A 364 16.30 -33.21 14.93
N ILE A 365 16.73 -33.04 13.68
CA ILE A 365 18.02 -33.53 13.18
C ILE A 365 19.03 -32.39 13.35
N THR A 366 20.04 -32.57 14.20
CA THR A 366 21.13 -31.59 14.34
C THR A 366 22.16 -31.75 13.23
N SER A 367 23.01 -30.73 13.05
CA SER A 367 24.15 -30.73 12.11
C SER A 367 25.08 -31.94 12.27
N ASP A 368 25.08 -32.56 13.45
CA ASP A 368 25.97 -33.65 13.82
C ASP A 368 25.38 -35.03 13.49
N GLY A 369 24.24 -35.06 12.79
CA GLY A 369 23.56 -36.28 12.35
C GLY A 369 22.88 -37.08 13.46
N LYS A 370 22.78 -36.53 14.68
CA LYS A 370 22.11 -37.19 15.81
C LYS A 370 20.65 -36.74 15.88
N GLU A 371 19.73 -37.68 15.77
CA GLU A 371 18.31 -37.44 16.06
C GLU A 371 18.13 -37.18 17.56
N ARG A 372 17.56 -36.02 17.92
CA ARG A 372 16.93 -35.86 19.24
C ARG A 372 15.44 -36.12 19.07
N VAL A 373 14.98 -37.17 19.74
CA VAL A 373 13.58 -37.62 19.83
C VAL A 373 12.83 -36.81 20.87
#